data_AF-A0A5N5E8W1-F1
#
_entry.id   AF-A0A5N5E8W1-F1
#
_cell.length_a   1.000
_cell.length_b   1.000
_cell.length_c   1.000
_cell.angle_alpha   90.00
_cell.angle_beta   90.00
_cell.angle_gamma   90.00
#
_symmetry.space_group_name_H-M   'P 1'
#
loop_
_entity.id
_entity.type
_entity.pdbx_description
1 polymer ?
#
loop_
_entity_poly.entity_id
_entity_poly.type
_entity_poly.pdbx_seq_one_letter_code
_entity_poly.pdbx_strand_id
1 'polypeptide(L)'
;MGSVIGDLLPIAVGVAVSPVAVIATILMLLSKRAGSTSIGFALGWLLGIFIATVLFVILSSALSASGNGPSATVSWIKLALGVLLLAVGVKQWRGRSGEHETPKWMQAIDEMTAVKGLGLGFALAAINPKNLLMCIAAGVSIGSASLATSGVIASVL
;
A
#
# COMPACT_ATOMS: atom_id res chain seq x y z
N MET A 1 9.61 -20.25 -1.19
CA MET A 1 10.21 -18.90 -1.34
C MET A 1 10.24 -18.44 -2.79
N GLY A 2 10.83 -19.19 -3.73
CA GLY A 2 10.93 -18.75 -5.14
C GLY A 2 9.59 -18.40 -5.80
N SER A 3 8.53 -19.20 -5.58
CA SER A 3 7.18 -18.90 -6.08
C SER A 3 6.59 -17.61 -5.49
N VAL A 4 6.72 -17.44 -4.16
CA VAL A 4 6.24 -16.24 -3.45
C VAL A 4 6.91 -14.97 -3.96
N ILE A 5 8.24 -15.00 -4.17
CA ILE A 5 8.96 -13.86 -4.77
C ILE A 5 8.45 -13.59 -6.18
N GLY A 6 8.22 -14.64 -6.98
CA GLY A 6 7.60 -14.53 -8.31
C GLY A 6 6.24 -13.83 -8.29
N ASP A 7 5.38 -14.17 -7.33
CA ASP A 7 4.05 -13.58 -7.17
C ASP A 7 4.11 -12.13 -6.67
N LEU A 8 5.13 -11.79 -5.87
CA LEU A 8 5.34 -10.45 -5.33
C LEU A 8 5.90 -9.47 -6.37
N LEU A 9 6.68 -9.94 -7.36
CA LEU A 9 7.32 -9.07 -8.35
C LEU A 9 6.30 -8.17 -9.11
N PRO A 10 5.22 -8.70 -9.71
CA PRO A 10 4.22 -7.87 -10.37
C PRO A 10 3.53 -6.88 -9.42
N ILE A 11 3.29 -7.30 -8.17
CA ILE A 11 2.64 -6.49 -7.13
C ILE A 11 3.56 -5.32 -6.74
N ALA A 12 4.84 -5.59 -6.51
CA ALA A 12 5.86 -4.61 -6.17
C ALA A 12 6.04 -3.58 -7.29
N VAL A 13 6.08 -4.02 -8.55
CA VAL A 13 6.09 -3.12 -9.71
C VAL A 13 4.82 -2.27 -9.74
N GLY A 14 3.66 -2.84 -9.44
CA GLY A 14 2.40 -2.12 -9.36
C GLY A 14 2.39 -0.99 -8.32
N VAL A 15 3.03 -1.19 -7.17
CA VAL A 15 3.22 -0.17 -6.13
C VAL A 15 4.27 0.86 -6.55
N ALA A 16 5.38 0.43 -7.13
CA ALA A 16 6.46 1.32 -7.58
C ALA A 16 5.99 2.28 -8.68
N VAL A 17 5.21 1.79 -9.64
CA VAL A 17 4.63 2.58 -10.75
C VAL A 17 3.29 3.19 -10.31
N SER A 18 3.25 3.81 -9.13
CA SER A 18 2.08 4.52 -8.63
C SER A 18 2.09 5.98 -9.11
N PRO A 19 1.13 6.41 -9.97
CA PRO A 19 1.13 7.78 -10.50
C PRO A 19 1.11 8.84 -9.41
N VAL A 20 0.35 8.62 -8.34
CA VAL A 20 0.26 9.55 -7.21
C VAL A 20 1.59 9.68 -6.47
N ALA A 21 2.31 8.56 -6.31
CA ALA A 21 3.63 8.55 -5.70
C ALA A 21 4.65 9.31 -6.55
N VAL A 22 4.61 9.09 -7.87
CA VAL A 22 5.48 9.78 -8.82
C VAL A 22 5.23 11.28 -8.78
N ILE A 23 3.97 11.71 -8.81
CA ILE A 23 3.60 13.13 -8.70
C ILE A 23 4.09 13.71 -7.37
N ALA A 24 3.82 13.04 -6.25
CA ALA A 24 4.25 13.51 -4.93
C ALA A 24 5.78 13.61 -4.85
N THR A 25 6.51 12.62 -5.38
CA THR A 25 7.98 12.62 -5.41
C THR A 25 8.53 13.79 -6.22
N ILE A 26 7.99 14.02 -7.42
CA ILE A 26 8.41 15.14 -8.27
C ILE A 26 8.14 16.46 -7.56
N LEU A 27 6.97 16.64 -6.96
CA LEU A 27 6.64 17.88 -6.25
C LEU A 27 7.52 18.08 -5.01
N MET A 28 7.86 17.01 -4.28
CA MET A 28 8.80 17.09 -3.16
C MET A 28 10.19 17.52 -3.64
N LEU A 29 10.67 16.96 -4.75
CA LEU A 29 11.95 17.32 -5.36
C LEU A 29 11.97 18.78 -5.87
N LEU A 30 10.82 19.34 -6.20
CA LEU A 30 10.66 20.73 -6.64
C LEU A 30 10.35 21.71 -5.49
N SER A 31 10.14 21.22 -4.27
CA SER A 31 9.83 22.08 -3.12
C SER A 31 11.04 22.90 -2.66
N LYS A 32 10.80 24.04 -1.99
CA LYS A 32 11.85 24.85 -1.35
C LYS A 32 12.82 24.07 -0.45
N ARG A 33 12.37 22.95 0.12
CA ARG A 33 13.15 22.09 1.05
C ARG A 33 13.41 20.70 0.48
N ALA A 34 13.62 20.60 -0.84
CA ALA A 34 13.65 19.37 -1.62
C ALA A 34 14.37 18.18 -0.97
N GLY A 35 15.59 18.36 -0.46
CA GLY A 35 16.34 17.26 0.15
C GLY A 35 15.64 16.68 1.39
N SER A 36 15.27 17.55 2.33
CA SER A 36 14.64 17.16 3.60
C SER A 36 13.24 16.56 3.40
N THR A 37 12.42 17.20 2.57
CA THR A 37 11.05 16.76 2.29
C THR A 37 11.01 15.46 1.49
N SER A 38 11.90 15.28 0.51
CA SER A 38 11.97 14.06 -0.30
C SER A 38 12.47 12.86 0.51
N ILE A 39 13.48 13.03 1.38
CA ILE A 39 13.93 11.96 2.28
C ILE A 39 12.82 11.60 3.26
N GLY A 40 12.16 12.60 3.84
CA GLY A 40 11.00 12.38 4.71
C GLY A 40 9.93 11.56 3.99
N PHE A 41 9.54 11.98 2.78
CA PHE A 41 8.58 11.28 1.94
C PHE A 41 8.99 9.84 1.62
N ALA A 42 10.23 9.62 1.20
CA ALA A 42 10.74 8.29 0.87
C ALA A 42 10.70 7.34 2.08
N LEU A 43 11.14 7.80 3.24
CA LEU A 43 11.07 7.02 4.49
C LEU A 43 9.62 6.73 4.88
N GLY A 44 8.74 7.72 4.81
CA GLY A 44 7.32 7.54 5.08
C GLY A 44 6.69 6.52 4.14
N TRP A 45 7.02 6.59 2.85
CA TRP A 45 6.53 5.69 1.82
C TRP A 45 6.95 4.24 2.07
N LEU A 46 8.25 4.01 2.28
CA LEU A 46 8.79 2.67 2.59
C LEU A 46 8.18 2.12 3.87
N LEU A 47 8.09 2.96 4.92
CA LEU A 47 7.49 2.56 6.20
C LEU A 47 6.01 2.22 6.04
N GLY A 48 5.27 2.97 5.22
CA GLY A 48 3.87 2.70 4.93
C GLY A 48 3.65 1.36 4.24
N ILE A 49 4.43 1.06 3.21
CA ILE A 49 4.39 -0.24 2.53
C ILE A 49 4.75 -1.37 3.49
N PHE A 50 5.84 -1.19 4.23
CA PHE A 50 6.35 -2.19 5.18
C PHE A 50 5.30 -2.50 6.25
N ILE A 51 4.79 -1.48 6.96
CA ILE A 51 3.81 -1.66 8.03
C ILE A 51 2.51 -2.28 7.49
N ALA A 52 1.98 -1.78 6.37
CA ALA A 52 0.76 -2.32 5.78
C ALA A 52 0.94 -3.80 5.38
N THR A 53 2.05 -4.14 4.72
CA THR A 53 2.34 -5.52 4.30
C THR A 53 2.49 -6.44 5.50
N VAL A 54 3.31 -6.07 6.50
CA VAL A 54 3.50 -6.86 7.73
C VAL A 54 2.18 -7.07 8.47
N LEU A 55 1.34 -6.03 8.57
CA LEU A 55 0.03 -6.14 9.19
C LEU A 55 -0.83 -7.22 8.50
N PHE A 56 -0.87 -7.23 7.16
CA PHE A 56 -1.63 -8.23 6.42
C PHE A 56 -0.99 -9.62 6.41
N VAL A 57 0.34 -9.71 6.51
CA VAL A 57 1.02 -11.00 6.77
C VAL A 57 0.54 -11.59 8.09
N ILE A 58 0.59 -10.82 9.18
CA ILE A 58 0.17 -11.28 10.52
C ILE A 58 -1.30 -11.70 10.50
N LEU A 59 -2.16 -10.87 9.89
CA LEU A 59 -3.59 -11.16 9.78
C LEU A 59 -3.86 -12.43 8.95
N SER A 60 -3.19 -12.60 7.81
CA SER A 60 -3.32 -13.78 6.96
C SER A 60 -2.85 -15.06 7.67
N SER A 61 -1.71 -14.98 8.37
CA SER A 61 -1.16 -16.09 9.13
C SER A 61 -2.08 -16.51 10.29
N ALA A 62 -2.66 -15.55 11.01
CA ALA A 62 -3.60 -15.82 12.10
C ALA A 62 -4.89 -16.52 11.59
N LEU A 63 -5.41 -16.08 10.45
CA LEU A 63 -6.56 -16.73 9.80
C LEU A 63 -6.24 -18.16 9.35
N SER A 64 -5.00 -18.41 8.92
CA SER A 64 -4.56 -19.73 8.43
C SER A 64 -4.23 -20.71 9.57
N ALA A 65 -3.77 -20.22 10.72
CA ALA A 65 -3.42 -21.03 11.90
C ALA A 65 -4.65 -21.65 12.60
N SER A 66 -5.87 -21.22 12.28
CA SER A 66 -7.11 -21.65 12.94
C SER A 66 -7.57 -23.07 12.59
N GLY A 67 -6.81 -23.84 11.80
CA GLY A 67 -6.95 -25.30 11.62
C GLY A 67 -8.22 -25.83 10.92
N ASN A 68 -9.30 -25.07 10.84
CA ASN A 68 -10.60 -25.50 10.29
C ASN A 68 -10.80 -25.09 8.82
N GLY A 69 -9.95 -25.55 7.90
CA GLY A 69 -10.07 -25.25 6.46
C GLY A 69 -10.26 -23.75 6.13
N PRO A 70 -10.63 -23.38 4.90
CA PRO A 70 -11.20 -22.07 4.66
C PRO A 70 -12.56 -22.03 5.36
N SER A 71 -12.61 -21.49 6.59
CA SER A 71 -13.88 -21.21 7.26
C SER A 71 -14.78 -20.46 6.28
N ALA A 72 -16.00 -20.96 6.05
CA ALA A 72 -16.96 -20.35 5.14
C ALA A 72 -17.13 -18.85 5.43
N THR A 73 -17.01 -18.46 6.71
CA THR A 73 -16.99 -17.08 7.20
C THR A 73 -15.86 -16.26 6.60
N VAL A 74 -14.63 -16.79 6.53
CA VAL A 74 -13.47 -16.09 5.95
C VAL A 74 -13.65 -15.90 4.44
N SER A 75 -14.18 -16.91 3.74
CA SER A 75 -14.49 -16.82 2.31
C SER A 75 -15.58 -15.77 2.04
N TRP A 76 -16.63 -15.72 2.85
CA TRP A 76 -17.67 -14.69 2.79
C TRP A 76 -17.13 -13.29 3.10
N ILE A 77 -16.25 -13.13 4.08
CA ILE A 77 -15.60 -11.85 4.38
C ILE A 77 -14.74 -11.38 3.20
N LYS A 78 -13.93 -12.26 2.59
CA LYS A 78 -13.14 -11.94 1.39
C LYS A 78 -14.03 -11.51 0.23
N LEU A 79 -15.15 -12.22 0.02
CA LEU A 79 -16.09 -11.90 -1.05
C LEU A 79 -16.79 -10.55 -0.79
N ALA A 80 -17.22 -10.29 0.45
CA ALA A 80 -17.81 -9.01 0.84
C ALA A 80 -16.82 -7.84 0.66
N LEU A 81 -15.57 -8.01 1.08
CA LEU A 81 -14.51 -7.02 0.85
C LEU A 81 -14.26 -6.78 -0.64
N GLY A 82 -14.19 -7.84 -1.45
CA GLY A 82 -14.05 -7.74 -2.91
C GLY A 82 -15.20 -6.96 -3.56
N VAL A 83 -16.44 -7.26 -3.18
CA VAL A 83 -17.64 -6.54 -3.66
C VAL A 83 -17.61 -5.07 -3.23
N LEU A 84 -17.23 -4.78 -1.99
CA LEU A 84 -17.13 -3.41 -1.47
C LEU A 84 -16.06 -2.62 -2.25
N LEU A 85 -14.92 -3.23 -2.53
CA LEU A 85 -13.86 -2.64 -3.35
C LEU A 85 -14.30 -2.37 -4.79
N LEU A 86 -15.02 -3.31 -5.41
CA LEU A 86 -15.62 -3.09 -6.73
C LEU A 86 -16.60 -1.91 -6.70
N ALA A 87 -17.43 -1.80 -5.67
CA ALA A 87 -18.35 -0.68 -5.51
C ALA A 87 -17.62 0.67 -5.36
N VAL A 88 -16.52 0.71 -4.60
CA VAL A 88 -15.65 1.90 -4.50
C VAL A 88 -15.02 2.23 -5.86
N GLY A 89 -14.52 1.23 -6.59
CA GLY A 89 -13.98 1.40 -7.94
C GLY A 89 -15.01 1.97 -8.92
N VAL A 90 -16.23 1.43 -8.92
CA VAL A 90 -17.35 1.94 -9.73
C VAL A 90 -17.72 3.37 -9.32
N LYS A 91 -17.77 3.67 -8.02
CA LYS A 91 -18.03 5.04 -7.52
C LYS A 91 -16.98 6.02 -8.03
N GLN A 92 -15.70 5.68 -7.94
CA GLN A 92 -14.60 6.52 -8.47
C GLN A 92 -14.69 6.67 -9.99
N TRP A 93 -14.95 5.59 -10.72
CA TRP A 93 -15.12 5.62 -12.18
C TRP A 93 -16.28 6.52 -12.61
N ARG A 94 -17.39 6.50 -11.88
CA ARG A 94 -18.57 7.35 -12.15
C ARG A 94 -18.34 8.80 -11.73
N GLY A 95 -17.50 9.05 -10.73
CA GLY A 95 -17.14 10.40 -10.26
C GLY A 95 -15.99 11.06 -11.04
N ARG A 96 -15.46 10.42 -12.09
CA ARG A 96 -14.29 10.92 -12.83
C ARG A 96 -14.53 12.20 -13.63
N SER A 97 -15.79 12.55 -13.89
CA SER A 97 -16.15 13.76 -14.65
C SER A 97 -16.38 14.93 -13.71
N GLY A 98 -15.46 15.89 -13.72
CA GLY A 98 -15.53 17.16 -13.00
C GLY A 98 -14.18 17.91 -13.07
N GLU A 99 -14.21 19.24 -12.98
CA GLU A 99 -12.99 20.01 -12.66
C GLU A 99 -12.52 19.59 -11.27
N HIS A 100 -11.37 18.93 -11.22
CA HIS A 100 -10.77 18.54 -9.95
C HIS A 100 -9.93 19.71 -9.46
N GLU A 101 -10.37 20.35 -8.38
CA GLU A 101 -9.56 21.34 -7.70
C GLU A 101 -8.19 20.74 -7.33
N THR A 102 -7.14 21.56 -7.43
CA THR A 102 -5.80 21.14 -7.03
C THR A 102 -5.84 20.70 -5.56
N PRO A 103 -5.38 19.47 -5.24
CA PRO A 103 -5.45 18.97 -3.88
C PRO A 103 -4.71 19.90 -2.90
N LYS A 104 -5.29 20.13 -1.72
CA LYS A 104 -4.69 21.03 -0.71
C LYS A 104 -3.26 20.65 -0.32
N TRP A 105 -2.93 19.36 -0.31
CA TRP A 105 -1.56 18.89 -0.03
C TRP A 105 -0.55 19.31 -1.11
N MET A 106 -1.00 19.44 -2.36
CA MET A 106 -0.19 19.85 -3.50
C MET A 106 0.09 21.36 -3.45
N GLN A 107 -0.90 22.16 -3.03
CA GLN A 107 -0.74 23.60 -2.81
C GLN A 107 0.23 23.91 -1.65
N ALA A 108 0.26 23.05 -0.63
CA ALA A 108 1.08 23.25 0.56
C ALA A 108 2.54 22.75 0.44
N ILE A 109 2.97 22.26 -0.74
CA ILE A 109 4.22 21.51 -0.92
C ILE A 109 5.47 22.31 -0.50
N ASP A 110 5.48 23.62 -0.77
CA ASP A 110 6.61 24.52 -0.46
C ASP A 110 6.76 24.82 1.04
N GLU A 111 5.70 24.58 1.81
CA GLU A 111 5.67 24.78 3.27
C GLU A 111 5.86 23.47 4.03
N MET A 112 6.07 22.35 3.32
CA MET A 112 6.25 21.05 3.95
C MET A 112 7.64 20.93 4.59
N THR A 113 7.65 20.31 5.77
CA THR A 113 8.86 19.89 6.48
C THR A 113 9.10 18.40 6.23
N ALA A 114 10.29 17.88 6.58
CA ALA A 114 10.55 16.43 6.54
C ALA A 114 9.46 15.59 7.21
N VAL A 115 8.95 16.03 8.37
CA VAL A 115 7.91 15.30 9.11
C VAL A 115 6.59 15.27 8.35
N LYS A 116 6.19 16.40 7.73
CA LYS A 116 5.00 16.43 6.87
C LYS A 116 5.21 15.58 5.60
N GLY A 117 6.40 15.59 5.02
CA GLY A 117 6.78 14.72 3.91
C GLY A 117 6.65 13.24 4.28
N LEU A 118 7.15 12.84 5.45
CA LEU A 118 7.02 11.50 6.00
C LEU A 118 5.56 11.11 6.19
N GLY A 119 4.76 11.96 6.85
CA GLY A 119 3.33 11.70 7.04
C GLY A 119 2.60 11.53 5.70
N LEU A 120 2.91 12.36 4.70
CA LEU A 120 2.31 12.26 3.38
C LEU A 120 2.75 10.96 2.66
N GLY A 121 4.04 10.63 2.68
CA GLY A 121 4.57 9.39 2.10
C GLY A 121 3.92 8.16 2.72
N PHE A 122 3.81 8.13 4.05
CA PHE A 122 3.14 7.06 4.78
C PHE A 122 1.67 6.96 4.40
N ALA A 123 0.93 8.07 4.40
CA ALA A 123 -0.50 8.06 4.05
C ALA A 123 -0.73 7.59 2.61
N LEU A 124 0.07 8.08 1.65
CA LEU A 124 -0.05 7.68 0.26
C LEU A 124 0.40 6.23 0.01
N ALA A 125 1.27 5.66 0.84
CA ALA A 125 1.62 4.25 0.78
C ALA A 125 0.56 3.35 1.44
N ALA A 126 0.21 3.63 2.70
CA ALA A 126 -0.59 2.73 3.54
C ALA A 126 -2.10 2.94 3.41
N ILE A 127 -2.56 4.14 3.04
CA ILE A 127 -4.01 4.47 3.03
C ILE A 127 -4.55 4.55 1.60
N ASN A 128 -3.69 4.75 0.60
CA ASN A 128 -4.11 4.79 -0.79
C ASN A 128 -4.75 3.44 -1.20
N PRO A 129 -5.98 3.42 -1.71
CA PRO A 129 -6.68 2.18 -2.01
C PRO A 129 -5.92 1.24 -2.94
N LYS A 130 -5.24 1.77 -3.97
CA LYS A 130 -4.44 0.95 -4.89
C LYS A 130 -3.30 0.26 -4.14
N ASN A 131 -2.52 1.02 -3.38
CA ASN A 131 -1.36 0.47 -2.68
C ASN A 131 -1.77 -0.45 -1.53
N LEU A 132 -2.84 -0.11 -0.82
CA LEU A 132 -3.38 -0.95 0.24
C LEU A 132 -3.81 -2.31 -0.31
N LEU A 133 -4.48 -2.35 -1.47
CA LEU A 133 -4.84 -3.60 -2.13
C LEU A 133 -3.62 -4.43 -2.53
N MET A 134 -2.58 -3.79 -3.03
CA MET A 134 -1.32 -4.47 -3.35
C MET A 134 -0.66 -5.04 -2.08
N CYS A 135 -0.64 -4.28 -0.97
CA CYS A 135 -0.10 -4.74 0.31
C CYS A 135 -0.93 -5.90 0.90
N ILE A 136 -2.26 -5.88 0.73
CA ILE A 136 -3.14 -7.00 1.10
C ILE A 136 -2.77 -8.24 0.30
N ALA A 137 -2.65 -8.12 -1.02
CA ALA A 137 -2.31 -9.25 -1.90
C ALA A 137 -0.94 -9.86 -1.54
N ALA A 138 0.06 -8.99 -1.33
CA ALA A 138 1.38 -9.39 -0.87
C ALA A 138 1.33 -10.09 0.51
N GLY A 139 0.64 -9.48 1.48
CA GLY A 139 0.51 -10.01 2.83
C GLY A 139 -0.22 -11.36 2.88
N VAL A 140 -1.26 -11.54 2.05
CA VAL A 140 -1.95 -12.83 1.90
C VAL A 140 -1.01 -13.88 1.33
N SER A 141 -0.33 -13.60 0.21
CA SER A 141 0.61 -14.52 -0.43
C SER A 141 1.70 -15.01 0.53
N ILE A 142 2.34 -14.07 1.24
CA ILE A 142 3.40 -14.37 2.21
C ILE A 142 2.82 -15.14 3.42
N GLY A 143 1.72 -14.66 4.00
CA GLY A 143 1.13 -15.27 5.20
C GLY A 143 0.56 -16.68 4.98
N SER A 144 0.12 -17.01 3.75
CA SER A 144 -0.38 -18.35 3.42
C SER A 144 0.70 -19.35 3.01
N ALA A 145 1.93 -18.90 2.75
CA ALA A 145 2.98 -19.74 2.17
C ALA A 145 3.75 -20.63 3.17
N SER A 146 3.29 -20.71 4.45
CA SER A 146 3.90 -21.51 5.53
C SER A 146 5.43 -21.39 5.60
N LEU A 147 5.95 -20.18 5.43
CA LEU A 147 7.37 -19.86 5.45
C LEU A 147 7.91 -19.85 6.88
N ALA A 148 9.18 -20.22 7.06
CA ALA A 148 9.92 -19.88 8.27
C ALA A 148 10.06 -18.35 8.42
N THR A 149 10.26 -17.85 9.64
CA THR A 149 10.35 -16.40 9.93
C THR A 149 11.38 -15.69 9.06
N SER A 150 12.53 -16.32 8.79
CA SER A 150 13.56 -15.78 7.89
C SER A 150 13.05 -15.59 6.46
N GLY A 151 12.22 -16.50 5.96
CA GLY A 151 11.61 -16.42 4.65
C GLY A 151 10.52 -15.35 4.55
N VAL A 152 9.78 -15.12 5.64
CA VAL A 152 8.83 -14.00 5.74
C VAL A 152 9.56 -12.67 5.69
N ILE A 153 10.62 -12.50 6.49
CA ILE A 153 11.44 -11.27 6.53
C ILE A 153 12.01 -10.98 5.13
N ALA A 154 12.60 -11.99 4.48
CA ALA A 154 13.17 -11.85 3.15
C ALA A 154 12.14 -11.58 2.04
N SER A 155 10.85 -11.82 2.28
CA SER A 155 9.79 -11.52 1.31
C SER A 155 9.18 -10.13 1.49
N VAL A 156 9.34 -9.54 2.68
CA VAL A 156 8.82 -8.21 3.03
C VAL A 156 9.85 -7.10 2.74
N LEU A 157 11.14 -7.41 2.90
CA LEU A 157 12.26 -6.51 2.59
C LEU A 157 12.64 -6.56 1.11
#